data_AF-A0A4V1SYS5-F1
#
_entry.id   AF-A0A4V1SYS5-F1
#
_cell.length_a   1.000
_cell.length_b   1.000
_cell.length_c   1.000
_cell.angle_alpha   90.00
_cell.angle_beta   90.00
_cell.angle_gamma   90.00
#
_symmetry.space_group_name_H-M   'P 1'
#
loop_
_entity.id
_entity.type
_entity.pdbx_description
1 polymer ?
#
loop_
_entity_poly.entity_id
_entity_poly.type
_entity_poly.pdbx_seq_one_letter_code
_entity_poly.pdbx_strand_id
1 'polypeptide(L)' 'MAKTDLFESPDYYLIDELLTDEHKLIRQSVRDWIKKEVSPIIEDYAQKAEFPKQLLQGLA' A
#
# COMPACT_ATOMS: atom_id res chain seq x y z
N MET A 1 -2.67 15.56 11.88
CA MET A 1 -1.68 14.55 11.43
C MET A 1 -2.45 13.44 10.78
N ALA A 2 -2.05 12.97 9.60
CA ALA A 2 -2.66 11.79 8.99
C ALA A 2 -2.51 10.60 9.96
N LYS A 3 -3.60 9.87 10.18
CA LYS A 3 -3.63 8.72 11.08
C LYS A 3 -2.69 7.64 10.53
N THR A 4 -1.85 7.06 11.38
CA THR A 4 -1.01 5.92 10.99
C THR A 4 -1.88 4.77 10.50
N ASP A 5 -1.56 4.23 9.32
CA ASP A 5 -2.27 3.11 8.72
C ASP A 5 -1.89 1.79 9.42
N LEU A 6 -2.80 1.31 10.27
CA LEU A 6 -2.67 0.05 11.01
C LEU A 6 -3.51 -1.07 10.39
N PHE A 7 -4.03 -0.88 9.18
CA PHE A 7 -4.86 -1.88 8.54
C PHE A 7 -4.04 -3.12 8.19
N GLU A 8 -4.56 -4.29 8.53
CA GLU A 8 -4.04 -5.58 8.09
C GLU A 8 -5.16 -6.33 7.37
N SER A 9 -4.88 -6.76 6.14
CA SER A 9 -5.87 -7.44 5.32
C SER A 9 -6.07 -8.88 5.84
N PRO A 10 -7.31 -9.29 6.14
CA PRO A 10 -7.58 -10.69 6.48
C PRO A 10 -7.41 -11.60 5.26
N ASP A 11 -6.83 -12.79 5.46
CA ASP A 11 -6.69 -13.84 4.45
C ASP A 11 -7.68 -14.99 4.69
N TYR A 12 -8.95 -14.77 4.32
CA TYR A 12 -10.03 -15.74 4.58
C TYR A 12 -9.92 -17.05 3.79
N TYR A 13 -9.18 -17.05 2.68
CA TYR A 13 -9.08 -18.18 1.76
C TYR A 13 -7.68 -18.78 1.69
N LEU A 14 -6.80 -18.41 2.63
CA LEU A 14 -5.42 -18.90 2.69
C LEU A 14 -4.67 -18.71 1.37
N ILE A 15 -4.88 -17.58 0.69
CA ILE A 15 -4.21 -17.25 -0.57
C ILE A 15 -2.69 -17.20 -0.37
N ASP A 16 -2.24 -16.87 0.84
CA ASP A 16 -0.82 -16.86 1.18
C ASP A 16 -0.15 -18.23 1.03
N GLU A 17 -0.88 -19.34 1.15
CA GLU A 17 -0.33 -20.68 0.94
C GLU A 17 0.00 -20.97 -0.53
N LEU A 18 -0.60 -20.23 -1.46
CA LEU A 18 -0.36 -20.34 -2.89
C LEU A 18 0.88 -19.55 -3.34
N LEU A 19 1.46 -18.73 -2.45
CA LEU A 19 2.56 -17.83 -2.75
C LEU A 19 3.90 -18.36 -2.23
N THR A 20 4.93 -18.22 -3.05
CA THR A 20 6.32 -18.45 -2.62
C THR A 20 6.78 -17.38 -1.63
N ASP A 21 7.89 -17.62 -0.95
CA ASP A 21 8.48 -16.64 -0.02
C ASP A 21 8.87 -15.34 -0.73
N GLU A 22 9.34 -15.42 -1.98
CA GLU A 22 9.65 -14.25 -2.80
C GLU A 22 8.40 -13.40 -3.09
N HIS A 23 7.28 -14.04 -3.48
CA HIS A 23 6.03 -13.32 -3.70
C HIS A 23 5.52 -12.64 -2.42
N LYS A 24 5.65 -13.31 -1.27
CA LYS A 24 5.29 -12.73 0.03
C LYS A 24 6.17 -11.54 0.38
N LEU A 25 7.46 -11.60 0.10
CA LEU A 25 8.41 -10.50 0.31
C LEU A 25 8.07 -9.28 -0.56
N ILE A 26 7.81 -9.49 -1.84
CA ILE A 26 7.42 -8.41 -2.78
C ILE A 26 6.13 -7.75 -2.29
N ARG A 27 5.13 -8.56 -1.95
CA ARG A 27 3.85 -8.07 -1.43
C ARG A 27 4.03 -7.26 -0.14
N GLN A 28 4.87 -7.72 0.79
CA GLN A 28 5.13 -6.98 2.02
C GLN A 28 5.81 -5.63 1.72
N SER A 29 6.80 -5.63 0.84
CA SER A 29 7.51 -4.42 0.41
C SER A 29 6.56 -3.37 -0.18
N VAL A 30 5.60 -3.80 -1.00
CA VAL A 30 4.56 -2.92 -1.57
C VAL A 30 3.62 -2.40 -0.49
N ARG A 31 3.17 -3.24 0.45
CA ARG A 31 2.29 -2.80 1.56
C ARG A 31 2.97 -1.76 2.44
N ASP A 32 4.24 -1.98 2.78
CA ASP A 32 5.01 -1.05 3.61
C ASP A 32 5.18 0.30 2.90
N TRP A 33 5.46 0.28 1.60
CA TRP A 33 5.53 1.49 0.78
C TRP A 33 4.19 2.24 0.73
N ILE A 34 3.07 1.55 0.53
CA ILE A 34 1.72 2.16 0.54
C ILE A 34 1.46 2.84 1.89
N LYS A 35 1.68 2.14 3.01
CA LYS A 35 1.46 2.67 4.36
C LYS A 35 2.28 3.93 4.64
N LYS A 36 3.50 3.98 4.11
CA LYS A 36 4.44 5.10 4.33
C LYS A 36 4.20 6.28 3.40
N GLU A 37 4.05 6.04 2.10
CA GLU A 37 4.10 7.08 1.07
C GLU A 37 2.70 7.46 0.53
N VAL A 38 1.75 6.52 0.55
CA VAL A 38 0.42 6.70 -0.09
C VAL A 38 -0.65 7.02 0.94
N SER A 39 -0.80 6.20 1.99
CA SER A 39 -1.85 6.36 3.01
C SER A 39 -1.92 7.77 3.63
N PRO A 40 -0.81 8.49 3.88
CA PRO A 40 -0.87 9.84 4.46
C PRO A 40 -1.48 10.93 3.56
N ILE A 41 -1.48 10.73 2.23
CA ILE A 41 -1.87 11.76 1.25
C ILE A 41 -3.13 11.41 0.47
N ILE A 42 -3.51 10.13 0.41
CA ILE A 42 -4.49 9.64 -0.56
C ILE A 42 -5.89 10.24 -0.38
N GLU A 43 -6.31 10.51 0.86
CA GLU A 43 -7.63 11.11 1.13
C GLU A 43 -7.75 12.53 0.54
N ASP A 44 -6.70 13.35 0.67
CA ASP A 44 -6.69 14.72 0.14
C ASP A 44 -6.73 14.73 -1.40
N TYR A 45 -5.91 13.88 -2.04
CA TYR A 45 -5.91 13.73 -3.49
C TYR A 45 -7.24 13.18 -4.02
N ALA A 46 -7.86 12.23 -3.30
CA ALA A 46 -9.18 11.71 -3.65
C ALA A 46 -10.25 12.80 -3.62
N GLN A 47 -10.26 13.66 -2.59
CA GLN A 47 -11.23 14.76 -2.49
C GLN A 47 -11.02 15.84 -3.55
N LYS A 48 -9.77 16.08 -3.96
CA LYS A 48 -9.43 17.06 -5.01
C LYS A 48 -9.60 16.52 -6.42
N ALA A 49 -9.82 15.22 -6.59
CA ALA A 49 -9.79 14.54 -7.89
C ALA A 49 -8.49 14.78 -8.67
N GLU A 50 -7.35 14.82 -7.96
CA GLU A 50 -6.02 15.07 -8.53
C GLU A 50 -5.14 13.83 -8.53
N PHE A 51 -4.16 13.79 -9.44
CA PHE A 51 -3.17 12.71 -9.49
C PHE A 51 -1.89 13.07 -8.70
N PRO A 52 -1.45 12.25 -7.74
CA PRO A 52 -0.25 12.48 -6.95
C PRO A 52 1.04 12.14 -7.72
N LYS A 53 1.52 13.05 -8.56
CA LYS A 53 2.72 12.87 -9.41
C LYS A 53 3.98 12.44 -8.64
N GLN A 54 4.11 12.84 -7.37
CA GLN A 54 5.24 12.47 -6.51
C GLN A 54 5.36 10.95 -6.27
N LEU A 55 4.27 10.19 -6.42
CA LEU A 55 4.30 8.73 -6.26
C LEU A 55 4.96 8.01 -7.44
N LEU A 56 5.15 8.67 -8.60
CA LEU A 56 5.75 8.04 -9.78
C LEU A 56 7.17 7.52 -9.52
N GLN A 57 7.94 8.22 -8.68
CA GLN A 57 9.31 7.80 -8.36
C GLN A 57 9.37 6.52 -7.53
N GLY A 58 8.32 6.23 -6.73
CA GLY A 58 8.24 5.01 -5.92
C GLY A 58 7.62 3.83 -6.65
N LEU A 59 7.02 4.07 -7.82
CA LEU A 59 6.42 3.04 -8.68
C LEU A 59 7.35 2.53 -9.78
N ALA A 60 8.49 3.19 -9.98
CA ALA A 60 9.45 2.94 -11.07
C ALA A 60 10.65 2.10 -10.63
#